data_AF-A0A2N2JZJ8-F1
#
_entry.id   AF-A0A2N2JZJ8-F1
#
_cell.length_a   1.000
_cell.length_b   1.000
_cell.length_c   1.000
_cell.angle_alpha   90.00
_cell.angle_beta   90.00
_cell.angle_gamma   90.00
#
_symmetry.space_group_name_H-M   'P 1'
#
loop_
_entity.id
_entity.type
_entity.pdbx_description
1 polymer ?
#
loop_
_entity_poly.entity_id
_entity_poly.type
_entity_poly.pdbx_seq_one_letter_code
_entity_poly.pdbx_strand_id
1 'polypeptide(L)'
;MQEQRRKLERESTVQLIRRIVEKSDRQALHVLLETRRLFRLKDNKPPLLLSEFLMVLHDRIAPPEESHFEACRLADCTYDLTLEKYTNLPDPQDDKPQGKQSKEKGTSTDCRKYYRAFLQVIERINERGEIKTQLQEEAHASAVLQPLVYKNFLWSKLECKRYTPFAVRYTYEIGDKKIYLWYPSHMTVEGFKSWLKENTKEINMAVPGAQKQVQNLIDKCLGRGFQFSFEQYGANRIPGAIDPSSAFQIKEGRLFVQQLAQVVAEEKSEGVNDLRPAISKIGKDAVKELVLQIFFELDQDDYRLTPLAEKYGISKAALSRFAGSKWFEKADTNDEANDKVEIPDLWKNTAQVLAADPMFLETVASTGFSGCLEWVLSRIEDKEGESDE
;
A
#
# COMPACT_ATOMS: atom_id res chain seq x y z
N MET A 1 8.30 -11.69 -41.05
CA MET A 1 8.53 -11.69 -39.58
C MET A 1 9.07 -13.02 -39.04
N GLN A 2 8.49 -14.17 -39.38
CA GLN A 2 8.95 -15.47 -38.85
C GLN A 2 10.41 -15.83 -39.22
N GLU A 3 10.85 -15.52 -40.44
CA GLU A 3 12.23 -15.79 -40.88
C GLU A 3 13.27 -14.96 -40.11
N GLN A 4 12.98 -13.69 -39.85
CA GLN A 4 13.83 -12.81 -39.06
C GLN A 4 13.96 -13.28 -37.60
N ARG A 5 12.85 -13.74 -37.00
CA ARG A 5 12.86 -14.36 -35.67
C ARG A 5 13.75 -15.61 -35.64
N ARG A 6 13.61 -16.51 -36.63
CA ARG A 6 14.45 -17.72 -36.74
C ARG A 6 15.93 -17.39 -36.89
N LYS A 7 16.27 -16.29 -37.57
CA LYS A 7 17.65 -15.80 -37.68
C LYS A 7 18.18 -15.35 -36.31
N LEU A 8 17.41 -14.55 -35.58
CA LEU A 8 17.75 -14.09 -34.23
C LEU A 8 17.90 -15.25 -33.24
N GLU A 9 17.05 -16.27 -33.33
CA GLU A 9 17.12 -17.47 -32.48
C GLU A 9 18.43 -18.26 -32.62
N ARG A 10 19.19 -18.04 -33.70
CA ARG A 10 20.52 -18.65 -33.92
C ARG A 10 21.69 -17.77 -33.45
N GLU A 11 21.46 -16.48 -33.20
CA GLU A 11 22.50 -15.55 -32.74
C GLU A 11 22.86 -15.82 -31.27
N SER A 12 24.13 -15.63 -30.89
CA SER A 12 24.51 -15.78 -29.49
C SER A 12 23.87 -14.72 -28.60
N THR A 13 23.79 -14.99 -27.30
CA THR A 13 23.30 -14.06 -26.28
C THR A 13 24.02 -12.70 -26.37
N VAL A 14 25.33 -12.70 -26.61
CA VAL A 14 26.12 -11.47 -26.74
C VAL A 14 25.72 -10.68 -27.98
N GLN A 15 25.50 -11.34 -29.12
CA GLN A 15 25.06 -10.67 -30.35
C GLN A 15 23.64 -10.09 -30.22
N LEU A 16 22.71 -10.84 -29.62
CA LEU A 16 21.37 -10.33 -29.31
C LEU A 16 21.47 -9.05 -28.46
N ILE A 17 22.26 -9.08 -27.39
CA ILE A 17 22.45 -7.94 -26.49
C ILE A 17 23.09 -6.75 -27.20
N ARG A 18 24.09 -6.96 -28.08
CA ARG A 18 24.66 -5.88 -28.89
C ARG A 18 23.61 -5.20 -29.76
N ARG A 19 22.76 -5.97 -30.43
CA ARG A 19 21.66 -5.40 -31.25
C ARG A 19 20.67 -4.60 -30.42
N ILE A 20 20.34 -5.04 -29.20
CA ILE A 20 19.48 -4.30 -28.27
C ILE A 20 20.13 -2.96 -27.92
N VAL A 21 21.42 -2.97 -27.58
CA VAL A 21 22.16 -1.77 -27.12
C VAL A 21 22.42 -0.77 -28.25
N GLU A 22 22.87 -1.25 -29.41
CA GLU A 22 23.33 -0.43 -30.54
C GLU A 22 22.21 -0.01 -31.48
N LYS A 23 21.23 -0.89 -31.68
CA LYS A 23 20.16 -0.69 -32.69
C LYS A 23 18.78 -0.55 -32.07
N SER A 24 18.67 -0.61 -30.74
CA SER A 24 17.37 -0.65 -30.04
C SER A 24 16.45 -1.72 -30.63
N ASP A 25 17.01 -2.90 -30.93
CA ASP A 25 16.31 -3.98 -31.61
C ASP A 25 15.33 -4.70 -30.65
N ARG A 26 14.05 -4.31 -30.69
CA ARG A 26 12.97 -4.91 -29.89
C ARG A 26 12.78 -6.41 -30.15
N GLN A 27 13.00 -6.87 -31.38
CA GLN A 27 12.86 -8.31 -31.69
C GLN A 27 14.00 -9.11 -31.06
N ALA A 28 15.23 -8.59 -31.07
CA ALA A 28 16.34 -9.22 -30.38
C ALA A 28 16.09 -9.30 -28.86
N LEU A 29 15.51 -8.25 -28.26
CA LEU A 29 15.11 -8.25 -26.86
C LEU A 29 14.07 -9.33 -26.55
N HIS A 30 13.03 -9.43 -27.37
CA HIS A 30 11.99 -10.43 -27.21
C HIS A 30 12.54 -11.87 -27.31
N VAL A 31 13.39 -12.13 -28.31
CA VAL A 31 14.04 -13.44 -28.47
C VAL A 31 14.94 -13.75 -27.27
N LEU A 32 15.70 -12.77 -26.77
CA LEU A 32 16.53 -12.93 -25.57
C LEU A 32 15.68 -13.36 -24.37
N LEU A 33 14.60 -12.64 -24.09
CA LEU A 33 13.76 -12.85 -22.91
C LEU A 33 12.95 -14.16 -22.96
N GLU A 34 12.48 -14.57 -24.12
CA GLU A 34 11.63 -15.76 -24.27
C GLU A 34 12.41 -17.07 -24.48
N THR A 35 13.61 -17.01 -25.06
CA THR A 35 14.28 -18.23 -25.52
C THR A 35 15.59 -18.52 -24.79
N ARG A 36 16.25 -17.50 -24.22
CA ARG A 36 17.58 -17.68 -23.61
C ARG A 36 17.45 -17.99 -22.13
N ARG A 37 17.60 -19.28 -21.81
CA ARG A 37 17.62 -19.80 -20.44
C ARG A 37 19.03 -19.66 -19.84
N LEU A 38 19.29 -18.51 -19.21
CA LEU A 38 20.63 -18.10 -18.76
C LEU A 38 20.85 -18.24 -17.24
N PHE A 39 19.81 -18.49 -16.45
CA PHE A 39 19.87 -18.33 -14.99
C PHE A 39 19.77 -19.66 -14.25
N ARG A 40 20.68 -19.97 -13.33
CA ARG A 40 20.74 -21.22 -12.55
C ARG A 40 20.68 -20.94 -11.05
N LEU A 41 19.86 -21.69 -10.31
CA LEU A 41 19.66 -21.51 -8.85
C LEU A 41 20.43 -22.48 -7.97
N LYS A 42 20.61 -23.72 -8.44
CA LYS A 42 21.35 -24.80 -7.78
C LYS A 42 21.92 -25.71 -8.87
N ASP A 43 23.03 -26.37 -8.57
CA ASP A 43 23.57 -27.44 -9.41
C ASP A 43 22.49 -28.53 -9.54
N ASN A 44 22.22 -28.99 -10.77
CA ASN A 44 21.20 -29.98 -11.17
C ASN A 44 19.80 -29.47 -11.56
N LYS A 45 19.48 -28.18 -11.47
CA LYS A 45 18.25 -27.66 -12.11
C LYS A 45 18.52 -27.12 -13.52
N PRO A 46 17.57 -27.26 -14.46
CA PRO A 46 17.71 -26.66 -15.78
C PRO A 46 17.81 -25.13 -15.65
N PRO A 47 18.53 -24.46 -16.57
CA PRO A 47 18.53 -23.01 -16.63
C PRO A 47 17.12 -22.45 -16.83
N LEU A 48 16.90 -21.30 -16.23
CA LEU A 48 15.66 -20.55 -16.22
C LEU A 48 15.75 -19.36 -17.18
N LEU A 49 14.60 -18.95 -17.71
CA LEU A 49 14.40 -17.64 -18.32
C LEU A 49 14.53 -16.53 -17.27
N LEU A 50 14.63 -15.27 -17.70
CA LEU A 50 14.71 -14.14 -16.79
C LEU A 50 13.48 -14.06 -15.88
N SER A 51 12.28 -14.12 -16.45
CA SER A 51 11.02 -14.07 -15.69
C SER A 51 10.91 -15.23 -14.69
N GLU A 52 11.21 -16.45 -15.13
CA GLU A 52 11.24 -17.64 -14.28
C GLU A 52 12.25 -17.46 -13.11
N PHE A 53 13.44 -16.93 -13.37
CA PHE A 53 14.44 -16.67 -12.34
C PHE A 53 13.98 -15.61 -11.34
N LEU A 54 13.43 -14.49 -11.83
CA LEU A 54 12.88 -13.43 -10.98
C LEU A 54 11.70 -13.92 -10.15
N MET A 55 10.85 -14.80 -10.69
CA MET A 55 9.74 -15.41 -9.96
C MET A 55 10.25 -16.26 -8.78
N VAL A 56 11.30 -17.06 -8.98
CA VAL A 56 11.88 -17.80 -7.84
C VAL A 56 12.52 -16.87 -6.80
N LEU A 57 13.04 -15.70 -7.20
CA LEU A 57 13.52 -14.71 -6.24
C LEU A 57 12.37 -13.99 -5.53
N HIS A 58 11.27 -13.73 -6.23
CA HIS A 58 10.02 -13.21 -5.69
C HIS A 58 9.49 -14.14 -4.59
N ASP A 59 9.39 -15.44 -4.86
CA ASP A 59 8.86 -16.44 -3.91
C ASP A 59 9.74 -16.60 -2.67
N ARG A 60 11.01 -16.16 -2.71
CA ARG A 60 11.87 -16.09 -1.52
C ARG A 60 11.57 -14.88 -0.63
N ILE A 61 10.97 -13.83 -1.18
CA ILE A 61 10.49 -12.68 -0.42
C ILE A 61 9.11 -13.00 0.15
N ALA A 62 8.25 -13.58 -0.68
CA ALA A 62 6.88 -13.92 -0.34
C ALA A 62 6.54 -15.37 -0.77
N PRO A 63 6.87 -16.38 0.05
CA PRO A 63 6.43 -17.75 -0.19
C PRO A 63 4.89 -17.84 -0.31
N PRO A 64 4.33 -18.57 -1.29
CA PRO A 64 2.88 -18.62 -1.52
C PRO A 64 2.03 -19.06 -0.32
N GLU A 65 2.60 -19.88 0.56
CA GLU A 65 1.87 -20.54 1.65
C GLU A 65 1.90 -19.74 2.97
N GLU A 66 2.79 -18.74 3.10
CA GLU A 66 3.14 -18.16 4.41
C GLU A 66 3.31 -16.64 4.41
N SER A 67 2.91 -15.94 3.34
CA SER A 67 3.24 -14.52 3.17
C SER A 67 2.14 -13.58 3.61
N HIS A 68 2.50 -12.66 4.50
CA HIS A 68 1.70 -11.47 4.77
C HIS A 68 1.67 -10.54 3.55
N PHE A 69 0.60 -9.75 3.43
CA PHE A 69 0.38 -8.82 2.33
C PHE A 69 1.59 -7.92 2.02
N GLU A 70 2.25 -7.38 3.04
CA GLU A 70 3.43 -6.52 2.86
C GLU A 70 4.62 -7.25 2.23
N ALA A 71 4.77 -8.54 2.50
CA ALA A 71 5.79 -9.36 1.85
C ALA A 71 5.45 -9.54 0.37
N CYS A 72 4.19 -9.85 0.03
CA CYS A 72 3.71 -9.98 -1.35
C CYS A 72 3.90 -8.67 -2.13
N ARG A 73 3.40 -7.55 -1.58
CA ARG A 73 3.56 -6.22 -2.19
C ARG A 73 5.01 -5.85 -2.45
N LEU A 74 5.89 -6.13 -1.47
CA LEU A 74 7.32 -5.91 -1.63
C LEU A 74 7.89 -6.83 -2.73
N ALA A 75 7.49 -8.10 -2.77
CA ALA A 75 7.94 -9.06 -3.75
C ALA A 75 7.52 -8.65 -5.17
N ASP A 76 6.24 -8.30 -5.37
CA ASP A 76 5.66 -7.82 -6.63
C ASP A 76 6.40 -6.58 -7.14
N CYS A 77 6.49 -5.54 -6.31
CA CYS A 77 7.23 -4.32 -6.68
C CYS A 77 8.69 -4.64 -7.03
N THR A 78 9.35 -5.52 -6.25
CA THR A 78 10.74 -5.89 -6.50
C THR A 78 10.88 -6.61 -7.85
N TYR A 79 9.95 -7.53 -8.14
CA TYR A 79 9.89 -8.27 -9.39
C TYR A 79 9.70 -7.31 -10.57
N ASP A 80 8.66 -6.48 -10.53
CA ASP A 80 8.30 -5.56 -11.62
C ASP A 80 9.41 -4.56 -11.91
N LEU A 81 9.92 -3.90 -10.87
CA LEU A 81 10.99 -2.92 -11.01
C LEU A 81 12.29 -3.54 -11.50
N THR A 82 12.55 -4.82 -11.18
CA THR A 82 13.70 -5.53 -11.73
C THR A 82 13.47 -5.95 -13.17
N LEU A 83 12.27 -6.44 -13.50
CA LEU A 83 11.92 -6.83 -14.85
C LEU A 83 12.00 -5.64 -15.80
N GLU A 84 11.47 -4.47 -15.40
CA GLU A 84 11.52 -3.23 -16.17
C GLU A 84 12.95 -2.85 -16.57
N LYS A 85 13.94 -3.03 -15.66
CA LYS A 85 15.38 -2.80 -15.91
C LYS A 85 15.93 -3.61 -17.08
N TYR A 86 15.28 -4.69 -17.47
CA TYR A 86 15.72 -5.58 -18.53
C TYR A 86 14.74 -5.69 -19.70
N THR A 87 13.51 -5.21 -19.57
CA THR A 87 12.48 -5.30 -20.64
C THR A 87 12.15 -3.96 -21.27
N ASN A 88 12.37 -2.85 -20.57
CA ASN A 88 11.93 -1.54 -21.03
C ASN A 88 12.93 -0.92 -22.01
N LEU A 89 12.55 -0.86 -23.28
CA LEU A 89 13.33 -0.28 -24.36
C LEU A 89 12.64 1.00 -24.84
N PRO A 90 13.14 2.20 -24.48
CA PRO A 90 12.48 3.45 -24.79
C PRO A 90 12.32 3.62 -26.29
N ASP A 91 11.15 4.11 -26.72
CA ASP A 91 10.88 4.36 -28.13
C ASP A 91 11.64 5.60 -28.58
N PRO A 92 12.40 5.57 -29.69
CA PRO A 92 13.04 6.77 -30.23
C PRO A 92 12.06 7.89 -30.56
N GLN A 93 10.75 7.61 -30.67
CA GLN A 93 9.72 8.63 -30.87
C GLN A 93 9.29 9.36 -29.59
N ASP A 94 9.55 8.78 -28.40
CA ASP A 94 9.19 9.36 -27.10
C ASP A 94 10.14 10.47 -26.64
N ASP A 95 11.28 10.66 -27.32
CA ASP A 95 12.22 11.75 -27.05
C ASP A 95 11.73 13.12 -27.59
N LYS A 96 10.56 13.20 -28.23
CA LYS A 96 9.95 14.49 -28.53
C LYS A 96 9.47 15.11 -27.22
N PRO A 97 9.86 16.35 -26.89
CA PRO A 97 9.37 17.05 -25.71
C PRO A 97 7.88 17.36 -25.90
N GLN A 98 7.02 16.38 -25.61
CA GLN A 98 5.60 16.61 -25.51
C GLN A 98 5.36 17.59 -24.36
N GLY A 99 4.69 18.69 -24.68
CA GLY A 99 4.60 19.86 -23.83
C GLY A 99 3.99 19.56 -22.47
N LYS A 100 4.75 19.85 -21.40
CA LYS A 100 4.35 20.32 -20.05
C LYS A 100 3.15 19.67 -19.30
N GLN A 101 2.51 18.62 -19.79
CA GLN A 101 1.39 17.93 -19.14
C GLN A 101 1.65 16.43 -19.33
N SER A 102 2.05 15.60 -18.38
CA SER A 102 2.02 15.61 -16.93
C SER A 102 3.37 15.06 -16.41
N LYS A 103 3.99 15.78 -15.47
CA LYS A 103 5.20 15.34 -14.77
C LYS A 103 4.83 14.30 -13.69
N GLU A 104 4.35 13.13 -14.07
CA GLU A 104 4.55 11.96 -13.20
C GLU A 104 5.99 11.49 -13.43
N LYS A 105 6.89 12.11 -12.65
CA LYS A 105 8.34 11.99 -12.70
C LYS A 105 8.80 10.58 -12.30
N GLY A 106 8.68 9.63 -13.21
CA GLY A 106 9.56 8.46 -13.28
C GLY A 106 10.30 8.52 -14.60
N THR A 107 11.61 8.75 -14.61
CA THR A 107 12.40 8.46 -15.82
C THR A 107 12.28 6.97 -16.08
N SER A 108 11.44 6.62 -17.06
CA SER A 108 11.26 5.25 -17.58
C SER A 108 12.61 4.55 -17.71
N THR A 109 12.71 3.34 -17.16
CA THR A 109 13.99 2.64 -17.02
C THR A 109 14.53 2.16 -18.37
N ASP A 110 15.70 2.63 -18.82
CA ASP A 110 16.28 2.17 -20.09
C ASP A 110 17.12 0.89 -19.93
N CYS A 111 16.62 -0.24 -20.44
CA CYS A 111 17.28 -1.54 -20.33
C CYS A 111 18.68 -1.58 -20.97
N ARG A 112 18.94 -0.74 -21.98
CA ARG A 112 20.25 -0.68 -22.66
C ARG A 112 21.36 -0.29 -21.68
N LYS A 113 21.07 0.48 -20.63
CA LYS A 113 22.08 0.84 -19.61
C LYS A 113 22.62 -0.38 -18.88
N TYR A 114 21.75 -1.33 -18.55
CA TYR A 114 22.11 -2.57 -17.86
C TYR A 114 22.86 -3.52 -18.80
N TYR A 115 22.41 -3.62 -20.05
CA TYR A 115 23.07 -4.42 -21.08
C TYR A 115 24.44 -3.87 -21.50
N ARG A 116 24.65 -2.55 -21.51
CA ARG A 116 25.99 -1.95 -21.72
C ARG A 116 26.98 -2.37 -20.64
N ALA A 117 26.56 -2.37 -19.37
CA ALA A 117 27.40 -2.82 -18.27
C ALA A 117 27.80 -4.30 -18.43
N PHE A 118 26.88 -5.14 -18.91
CA PHE A 118 27.18 -6.53 -19.28
C PHE A 118 28.21 -6.63 -20.41
N LEU A 119 28.01 -5.90 -21.52
CA LEU A 119 28.90 -5.95 -22.68
C LEU A 119 30.33 -5.55 -22.31
N GLN A 120 30.50 -4.49 -21.50
CA GLN A 120 31.81 -4.06 -21.01
C GLN A 120 32.57 -5.14 -20.22
N VAL A 121 31.87 -6.05 -19.54
CA VAL A 121 32.51 -7.16 -18.82
C VAL A 121 32.90 -8.27 -19.81
N ILE A 122 32.00 -8.62 -20.73
CA ILE A 122 32.25 -9.64 -21.76
C ILE A 122 33.41 -9.24 -22.68
N GLU A 123 33.49 -7.98 -23.10
CA GLU A 123 34.58 -7.45 -23.92
C GLU A 123 35.94 -7.63 -23.24
N ARG A 124 36.04 -7.32 -21.94
CA ARG A 124 37.26 -7.54 -21.15
C ARG A 124 37.66 -9.01 -21.03
N ILE A 125 36.68 -9.93 -20.95
CA ILE A 125 36.94 -11.38 -20.95
C ILE A 125 37.44 -11.83 -22.34
N ASN A 126 36.82 -11.29 -23.40
CA ASN A 126 37.21 -11.58 -24.78
C ASN A 126 38.63 -11.08 -25.11
N GLU A 127 39.00 -9.87 -24.65
CA GLU A 127 40.34 -9.29 -24.80
C GLU A 127 41.45 -10.16 -24.18
N ARG A 128 41.11 -10.94 -23.15
CA ARG A 128 42.03 -11.90 -22.51
C ARG A 128 42.16 -13.22 -23.29
N GLY A 129 41.40 -13.39 -24.37
CA GLY A 129 41.37 -14.61 -25.18
C GLY A 129 40.70 -15.80 -24.49
N GLU A 130 39.88 -15.54 -23.47
CA GLU A 130 39.16 -16.59 -22.72
C GLU A 130 37.99 -17.18 -23.53
N ILE A 131 37.43 -16.42 -24.48
CA ILE A 131 36.34 -16.83 -25.36
C ILE A 131 36.90 -17.29 -26.70
N LYS A 132 36.88 -18.61 -26.96
CA LYS A 132 37.36 -19.20 -28.23
C LYS A 132 36.22 -19.80 -29.07
N THR A 133 35.08 -20.03 -28.44
CA THR A 133 33.94 -20.74 -29.04
C THR A 133 32.63 -20.10 -28.61
N GLN A 134 31.57 -20.29 -29.40
CA GLN A 134 30.23 -19.82 -29.06
C GLN A 134 29.72 -20.45 -27.75
N LEU A 135 30.05 -21.71 -27.48
CA LEU A 135 29.67 -22.39 -26.23
C LEU A 135 30.29 -21.70 -24.99
N GLN A 136 31.56 -21.30 -25.09
CA GLN A 136 32.22 -20.52 -24.04
C GLN A 136 31.61 -19.13 -23.92
N GLU A 137 31.28 -18.48 -25.03
CA GLU A 137 30.61 -17.18 -25.03
C GLU A 137 29.27 -17.24 -24.26
N GLU A 138 28.45 -18.26 -24.50
CA GLU A 138 27.20 -18.48 -23.77
C GLU A 138 27.43 -18.77 -22.27
N ALA A 139 28.46 -19.58 -21.94
CA ALA A 139 28.80 -19.88 -20.56
C ALA A 139 29.22 -18.61 -19.80
N HIS A 140 30.06 -17.77 -20.40
CA HIS A 140 30.45 -16.48 -19.81
C HIS A 140 29.26 -15.50 -19.75
N ALA A 141 28.40 -15.47 -20.76
CA ALA A 141 27.21 -14.64 -20.76
C ALA A 141 26.31 -14.95 -19.55
N SER A 142 26.03 -16.23 -19.30
CA SER A 142 25.30 -16.69 -18.11
C SER A 142 26.01 -16.28 -16.80
N ALA A 143 27.32 -16.53 -16.71
CA ALA A 143 28.12 -16.23 -15.52
C ALA A 143 28.20 -14.74 -15.17
N VAL A 144 28.08 -13.85 -16.16
CA VAL A 144 28.10 -12.38 -15.96
C VAL A 144 26.69 -11.84 -15.73
N LEU A 145 25.71 -12.26 -16.52
CA LEU A 145 24.37 -11.67 -16.49
C LEU A 145 23.59 -12.05 -15.22
N GLN A 146 23.71 -13.29 -14.76
CA GLN A 146 23.02 -13.76 -13.55
C GLN A 146 23.36 -12.94 -12.29
N PRO A 147 24.64 -12.75 -11.89
CA PRO A 147 24.96 -11.97 -10.71
C PRO A 147 24.57 -10.49 -10.86
N LEU A 148 24.61 -9.95 -12.09
CA LEU A 148 24.16 -8.59 -12.37
C LEU A 148 22.65 -8.44 -12.13
N VAL A 149 21.84 -9.35 -12.67
CA VAL A 149 20.38 -9.38 -12.45
C VAL A 149 20.06 -9.56 -10.97
N TYR A 150 20.72 -10.51 -10.29
CA TYR A 150 20.51 -10.75 -8.86
C TYR A 150 20.85 -9.51 -8.02
N LYS A 151 21.96 -8.83 -8.32
CA LYS A 151 22.33 -7.59 -7.63
C LYS A 151 21.29 -6.49 -7.86
N ASN A 152 20.82 -6.34 -9.09
CA ASN A 152 19.75 -5.39 -9.41
C ASN A 152 18.44 -5.73 -8.71
N PHE A 153 18.10 -7.01 -8.57
CA PHE A 153 16.95 -7.46 -7.77
C PHE A 153 17.07 -7.03 -6.31
N LEU A 154 18.24 -7.22 -5.68
CA LEU A 154 18.47 -6.75 -4.30
C LEU A 154 18.36 -5.22 -4.18
N TRP A 155 18.78 -4.47 -5.20
CA TRP A 155 18.63 -3.02 -5.23
C TRP A 155 17.17 -2.59 -5.45
N SER A 156 16.45 -3.22 -6.37
CA SER A 156 15.00 -3.01 -6.54
C SER A 156 14.25 -3.31 -5.24
N LYS A 157 14.64 -4.35 -4.49
CA LYS A 157 14.05 -4.65 -3.18
C LYS A 157 14.25 -3.51 -2.19
N LEU A 158 15.45 -2.93 -2.16
CA LEU A 158 15.73 -1.77 -1.30
C LEU A 158 14.97 -0.53 -1.78
N GLU A 159 14.81 -0.37 -3.09
CA GLU A 159 14.08 0.72 -3.72
C GLU A 159 12.58 0.63 -3.42
N CYS A 160 11.95 -0.53 -3.62
CA CYS A 160 10.56 -0.80 -3.26
C CYS A 160 10.30 -0.66 -1.75
N LYS A 161 11.25 -1.04 -0.90
CA LYS A 161 11.16 -0.74 0.55
C LYS A 161 11.14 0.76 0.86
N ARG A 162 11.70 1.59 -0.02
CA ARG A 162 11.76 3.06 0.13
C ARG A 162 10.63 3.76 -0.61
N TYR A 163 10.12 3.15 -1.69
CA TYR A 163 9.04 3.67 -2.50
C TYR A 163 7.71 3.42 -1.80
N THR A 164 7.45 4.22 -0.76
CA THR A 164 6.11 4.38 -0.22
C THR A 164 5.69 5.83 -0.46
N PRO A 165 4.42 6.11 -0.78
CA PRO A 165 3.93 7.49 -0.85
C PRO A 165 4.13 8.23 0.48
N PHE A 166 4.35 7.46 1.55
CA PHE A 166 4.59 7.95 2.89
C PHE A 166 6.06 8.22 3.21
N ALA A 167 6.98 8.13 2.24
CA ALA A 167 8.40 8.39 2.45
C ALA A 167 8.90 9.52 1.54
N VAL A 168 9.55 10.51 2.12
CA VAL A 168 10.16 11.65 1.42
C VAL A 168 11.67 11.48 1.43
N ARG A 169 12.30 11.69 0.26
CA ARG A 169 13.76 11.67 0.13
C ARG A 169 14.36 12.98 0.64
N TYR A 170 15.27 12.87 1.59
CA TYR A 170 16.08 13.98 2.11
C TYR A 170 17.54 13.82 1.70
N THR A 171 18.14 14.87 1.16
CA THR A 171 19.58 14.93 0.89
C THR A 171 20.28 15.53 2.10
N TYR A 172 21.10 14.74 2.79
CA TYR A 172 21.88 15.20 3.92
C TYR A 172 23.34 15.38 3.48
N GLU A 173 23.83 16.62 3.57
CA GLU A 173 25.17 17.00 3.15
C GLU A 173 26.08 17.04 4.38
N ILE A 174 27.16 16.27 4.34
CA ILE A 174 28.15 16.17 5.43
C ILE A 174 29.53 16.35 4.80
N GLY A 175 30.10 17.56 4.94
CA GLY A 175 31.27 17.97 4.17
C GLY A 175 31.00 17.88 2.67
N ASP A 176 31.90 17.25 1.91
CA ASP A 176 31.76 17.09 0.46
C ASP A 176 30.92 15.87 0.03
N LYS A 177 30.35 15.13 1.00
CA LYS A 177 29.56 13.93 0.72
C LYS A 177 28.07 14.23 0.81
N LYS A 178 27.33 13.80 -0.20
CA LYS A 178 25.86 13.76 -0.17
C LYS A 178 25.40 12.35 0.14
N ILE A 179 24.61 12.21 1.20
CA ILE A 179 23.89 10.98 1.48
C ILE A 179 22.39 11.20 1.30
N TYR A 180 21.69 10.13 0.95
CA TYR A 180 20.25 10.18 0.74
C TYR A 180 19.56 9.34 1.80
N LEU A 181 18.66 9.98 2.53
CA LEU A 181 17.85 9.42 3.60
C LEU A 181 16.38 9.49 3.20
N TRP A 182 15.57 8.63 3.79
CA TRP A 182 14.13 8.60 3.60
C TRP A 182 13.46 8.76 4.96
N TYR A 183 12.48 9.65 5.05
CA TYR A 183 11.77 9.94 6.29
C TYR A 183 10.26 10.03 6.05
N PRO A 184 9.41 9.90 7.08
CA PRO A 184 7.96 9.88 6.89
C PRO A 184 7.41 11.20 6.33
N SER A 185 6.50 11.09 5.36
CA SER A 185 5.88 12.22 4.65
C SER A 185 5.03 13.14 5.52
N HIS A 186 4.48 12.63 6.63
CA HIS A 186 3.71 13.43 7.59
C HIS A 186 4.60 14.36 8.41
N MET A 187 5.92 14.19 8.36
CA MET A 187 6.87 15.03 9.08
C MET A 187 7.30 16.21 8.21
N THR A 188 7.46 17.40 8.82
CA THR A 188 8.03 18.54 8.11
C THR A 188 9.54 18.36 7.91
N VAL A 189 10.10 18.95 6.84
CA VAL A 189 11.55 18.90 6.57
C VAL A 189 12.34 19.50 7.75
N GLU A 190 11.84 20.57 8.37
CA GLU A 190 12.48 21.22 9.51
C GLU A 190 12.44 20.33 10.76
N GLY A 191 11.30 19.72 11.06
CA GLY A 191 11.19 18.75 12.13
C GLY A 191 12.16 17.59 11.93
N PHE A 192 12.23 17.07 10.70
CA PHE A 192 13.16 15.98 10.38
C PHE A 192 14.62 16.38 10.54
N LYS A 193 15.01 17.60 10.12
CA LYS A 193 16.36 18.13 10.32
C LYS A 193 16.74 18.21 11.80
N SER A 194 15.85 18.75 12.64
CA SER A 194 16.07 18.86 14.08
C SER A 194 16.22 17.48 14.70
N TRP A 195 15.30 16.56 14.39
CA TRP A 195 15.35 15.18 14.86
C TRP A 195 16.65 14.48 14.43
N LEU A 196 17.04 14.62 13.16
CA LEU A 196 18.26 13.99 12.62
C LEU A 196 19.51 14.51 13.36
N LYS A 197 19.61 15.83 13.56
CA LYS A 197 20.73 16.45 14.28
C LYS A 197 20.82 15.97 15.72
N GLU A 198 19.70 15.72 16.38
CA GLU A 198 19.66 15.24 17.76
C GLU A 198 20.02 13.77 17.89
N ASN A 199 19.53 12.94 16.96
CA ASN A 199 19.62 11.48 17.04
C ASN A 199 20.87 10.89 16.35
N THR A 200 21.62 11.69 15.57
CA THR A 200 22.86 11.21 14.91
C THR A 200 24.14 11.83 15.45
N LYS A 201 24.13 12.45 16.64
CA LYS A 201 25.32 13.12 17.23
C LYS A 201 26.51 12.17 17.41
N GLU A 202 26.23 10.91 17.73
CA GLU A 202 27.25 9.89 18.03
C GLU A 202 27.65 9.06 16.80
N ILE A 203 26.93 9.21 15.68
CA ILE A 203 27.16 8.39 14.49
C ILE A 203 28.26 9.05 13.65
N ASN A 204 29.41 8.38 13.56
CA ASN A 204 30.47 8.81 12.68
C ASN A 204 30.13 8.51 11.20
N MET A 205 29.70 9.55 10.50
CA MET A 205 29.27 9.47 9.10
C MET A 205 30.40 9.21 8.09
N ALA A 206 31.66 9.26 8.51
CA ALA A 206 32.79 8.90 7.66
C ALA A 206 32.96 7.38 7.50
N VAL A 207 32.36 6.57 8.39
CA VAL A 207 32.51 5.12 8.40
C VAL A 207 31.62 4.46 7.32
N PRO A 208 32.14 3.49 6.56
CA PRO A 208 31.34 2.69 5.63
C PRO A 208 30.15 2.04 6.35
N GLY A 209 28.93 2.27 5.84
CA GLY A 209 27.71 1.73 6.43
C GLY A 209 26.96 2.70 7.35
N ALA A 210 27.51 3.88 7.67
CA ALA A 210 26.83 4.88 8.48
C ALA A 210 25.46 5.29 7.90
N GLN A 211 25.33 5.42 6.57
CA GLN A 211 24.04 5.68 5.93
C GLN A 211 22.98 4.62 6.27
N LYS A 212 23.37 3.34 6.29
CA LYS A 212 22.46 2.24 6.63
C LYS A 212 22.06 2.29 8.11
N GLN A 213 23.00 2.64 8.98
CA GLN A 213 22.73 2.81 10.41
C GLN A 213 21.74 3.95 10.65
N VAL A 214 21.94 5.12 10.04
CA VAL A 214 21.03 6.25 10.14
C VAL A 214 19.65 5.92 9.58
N GLN A 215 19.56 5.26 8.42
CA GLN A 215 18.27 4.87 7.85
C GLN A 215 17.52 3.90 8.77
N ASN A 216 18.21 2.91 9.36
CA ASN A 216 17.60 1.99 10.31
C ASN A 216 17.10 2.71 11.57
N LEU A 217 17.80 3.76 12.02
CA LEU A 217 17.38 4.57 13.16
C LEU A 217 16.10 5.35 12.83
N ILE A 218 16.05 5.97 11.64
CA ILE A 218 14.84 6.65 11.13
C ILE A 218 13.67 5.67 11.10
N ASP A 219 13.86 4.52 10.47
CA ASP A 219 12.82 3.49 10.32
C ASP A 219 12.29 3.00 11.68
N LYS A 220 13.18 2.90 12.68
CA LYS A 220 12.83 2.42 14.03
C LYS A 220 12.08 3.48 14.84
N CYS A 221 12.51 4.73 14.78
CA CYS A 221 12.02 5.78 15.68
C CYS A 221 10.85 6.58 15.10
N LEU A 222 10.87 6.83 13.79
CA LEU A 222 9.82 7.59 13.11
C LEU A 222 8.79 6.68 12.44
N GLY A 223 9.02 5.37 12.47
CA GLY A 223 8.20 4.37 11.80
C GLY A 223 8.30 4.47 10.28
N ARG A 224 7.48 3.65 9.60
CA ARG A 224 7.23 3.74 8.17
C ARG A 224 5.73 3.88 7.99
N GLY A 225 5.30 4.83 7.16
CA GLY A 225 3.90 4.82 6.72
C GLY A 225 3.67 3.63 5.79
N PHE A 226 2.60 2.89 6.03
CA PHE A 226 2.16 1.78 5.20
C PHE A 226 0.83 2.13 4.54
N GLN A 227 0.63 1.64 3.32
CA GLN A 227 -0.62 1.84 2.62
C GLN A 227 -1.57 0.74 3.09
N PHE A 228 -2.54 1.10 3.92
CA PHE A 228 -3.64 0.21 4.25
C PHE A 228 -4.56 0.12 3.03
N SER A 229 -4.65 -1.07 2.41
CA SER A 229 -5.65 -1.35 1.38
C SER A 229 -6.91 -1.94 2.02
N PHE A 230 -8.03 -1.25 1.89
CA PHE A 230 -9.31 -1.64 2.49
C PHE A 230 -10.02 -2.79 1.77
N GLU A 231 -9.64 -3.10 0.53
CA GLU A 231 -10.24 -4.17 -0.29
C GLU A 231 -10.00 -5.57 0.29
N GLN A 232 -8.99 -5.74 1.15
CA GLN A 232 -8.62 -7.04 1.72
C GLN A 232 -9.40 -7.45 2.97
N TYR A 233 -10.04 -6.51 3.67
CA TYR A 233 -10.88 -6.84 4.82
C TYR A 233 -12.27 -7.36 4.43
N GLY A 234 -12.71 -7.10 3.18
CA GLY A 234 -13.97 -7.62 2.65
C GLY A 234 -13.90 -9.05 2.11
N ALA A 235 -12.74 -9.51 1.64
CA ALA A 235 -12.64 -10.74 0.84
C ALA A 235 -12.23 -12.02 1.60
N ASN A 236 -11.55 -11.91 2.76
CA ASN A 236 -10.99 -13.07 3.46
C ASN A 236 -11.32 -13.13 4.96
N ARG A 237 -12.57 -12.85 5.35
CA ARG A 237 -13.07 -13.37 6.64
C ARG A 237 -13.33 -14.87 6.48
N ILE A 238 -12.28 -15.68 6.62
CA ILE A 238 -12.45 -17.09 7.02
C ILE A 238 -12.86 -17.04 8.50
N PRO A 239 -14.09 -17.42 8.87
CA PRO A 239 -14.49 -17.44 10.26
C PRO A 239 -13.68 -18.53 10.97
N GLY A 240 -12.74 -18.15 11.85
CA GLY A 240 -12.15 -19.10 12.80
C GLY A 240 -10.63 -19.06 13.04
N ALA A 241 -9.84 -18.25 12.34
CA ALA A 241 -8.42 -18.13 12.63
C ALA A 241 -8.12 -16.81 13.37
N ILE A 242 -8.11 -16.85 14.70
CA ILE A 242 -7.70 -15.73 15.54
C ILE A 242 -6.17 -15.64 15.47
N ASP A 243 -5.65 -14.70 14.69
CA ASP A 243 -4.24 -14.30 14.72
C ASP A 243 -3.93 -13.69 16.11
N PRO A 244 -2.86 -14.10 16.82
CA PRO A 244 -2.45 -13.47 18.08
C PRO A 244 -2.15 -11.95 17.99
N SER A 245 -1.81 -11.41 16.80
CA SER A 245 -1.76 -9.96 16.57
C SER A 245 -3.16 -9.31 16.50
N SER A 246 -4.19 -10.10 16.18
CA SER A 246 -5.59 -9.67 16.19
C SER A 246 -6.16 -9.55 17.61
N ALA A 247 -5.68 -10.32 18.60
CA ALA A 247 -6.23 -10.25 19.95
C ALA A 247 -6.03 -8.87 20.61
N PHE A 248 -4.90 -8.21 20.33
CA PHE A 248 -4.62 -6.85 20.80
C PHE A 248 -5.45 -5.81 20.04
N GLN A 249 -5.54 -5.91 18.71
CA GLN A 249 -6.35 -5.02 17.87
C GLN A 249 -7.86 -5.19 18.10
N ILE A 250 -8.34 -6.41 18.36
CA ILE A 250 -9.72 -6.71 18.76
C ILE A 250 -10.01 -6.10 20.13
N LYS A 251 -9.03 -6.13 21.06
CA LYS A 251 -9.18 -5.53 22.39
C LYS A 251 -9.21 -4.00 22.31
N GLU A 252 -8.31 -3.38 21.55
CA GLU A 252 -8.32 -1.93 21.33
C GLU A 252 -9.57 -1.46 20.58
N GLY A 253 -9.98 -2.18 19.52
CA GLY A 253 -11.22 -1.88 18.79
C GLY A 253 -12.46 -1.99 19.67
N ARG A 254 -12.56 -3.02 20.53
CA ARG A 254 -13.65 -3.15 21.50
C ARG A 254 -13.64 -2.05 22.55
N LEU A 255 -12.46 -1.67 23.05
CA LEU A 255 -12.34 -0.55 23.99
C LEU A 255 -12.77 0.77 23.35
N PHE A 256 -12.41 1.00 22.09
CA PHE A 256 -12.86 2.16 21.33
C PHE A 256 -14.38 2.19 21.16
N VAL A 257 -15.00 1.08 20.72
CA VAL A 257 -16.46 1.00 20.56
C VAL A 257 -17.17 1.22 21.89
N GLN A 258 -16.64 0.70 23.00
CA GLN A 258 -17.18 0.94 24.34
C GLN A 258 -17.07 2.40 24.77
N GLN A 259 -15.92 3.05 24.52
CA GLN A 259 -15.71 4.46 24.84
C GLN A 259 -16.63 5.37 24.01
N LEU A 260 -16.74 5.11 22.70
CA LEU A 260 -17.66 5.84 21.83
C LEU A 260 -19.12 5.64 22.27
N ALA A 261 -19.53 4.41 22.53
CA ALA A 261 -20.87 4.10 22.99
C ALA A 261 -21.20 4.83 24.30
N GLN A 262 -20.24 4.92 25.23
CA GLN A 262 -20.40 5.64 26.49
C GLN A 262 -20.61 7.14 26.27
N VAL A 263 -19.76 7.77 25.44
CA VAL A 263 -19.84 9.21 25.15
C VAL A 263 -21.17 9.55 24.46
N VAL A 264 -21.54 8.78 23.43
CA VAL A 264 -22.82 8.97 22.72
C VAL A 264 -24.02 8.74 23.66
N ALA A 265 -23.97 7.72 24.52
CA ALA A 265 -25.03 7.44 25.48
C ALA A 265 -25.17 8.57 26.52
N GLU A 266 -24.06 9.14 26.99
CA GLU A 266 -24.06 10.26 27.91
C GLU A 266 -24.68 11.50 27.28
N GLU A 267 -24.19 11.91 26.12
CA GLU A 267 -24.70 13.07 25.38
C GLU A 267 -26.20 12.94 25.08
N LYS A 268 -26.64 11.78 24.60
CA LYS A 268 -28.07 11.53 24.32
C LYS A 268 -28.94 11.52 25.56
N SER A 269 -28.43 10.98 26.67
CA SER A 269 -29.18 10.93 27.92
C SER A 269 -29.31 12.32 28.56
N GLU A 270 -28.29 13.17 28.43
CA GLU A 270 -28.31 14.55 28.92
C GLU A 270 -29.26 15.42 28.09
N GLY A 271 -29.26 15.24 26.77
CA GLY A 271 -30.22 15.85 25.84
C GLY A 271 -31.57 15.12 25.72
N VAL A 272 -32.01 14.37 26.74
CA VAL A 272 -33.24 13.53 26.63
C VAL A 272 -34.50 14.31 26.26
N ASN A 273 -34.55 15.60 26.61
CA ASN A 273 -35.68 16.48 26.31
C ASN A 273 -35.74 16.88 24.83
N ASP A 274 -34.59 16.84 24.14
CA ASP A 274 -34.45 17.17 22.72
C ASP A 274 -34.71 15.94 21.83
N LEU A 275 -34.87 14.75 22.43
CA LEU A 275 -35.23 13.53 21.73
C LEU A 275 -36.72 13.50 21.41
N ARG A 276 -37.08 12.72 20.37
CA ARG A 276 -38.48 12.51 19.99
C ARG A 276 -39.30 12.02 21.21
N PRO A 277 -40.57 12.46 21.37
CA PRO A 277 -41.35 12.19 22.58
C PRO A 277 -41.43 10.71 22.99
N ALA A 278 -41.49 9.80 22.02
CA ALA A 278 -41.52 8.36 22.27
C ALA A 278 -40.22 7.82 22.90
N ILE A 279 -39.08 8.42 22.59
CA ILE A 279 -37.78 8.10 23.19
C ILE A 279 -37.60 8.89 24.48
N SER A 280 -37.91 10.19 24.52
CA SER A 280 -37.79 11.01 25.74
C SER A 280 -38.59 10.43 26.93
N LYS A 281 -39.77 9.85 26.66
CA LYS A 281 -40.68 9.31 27.67
C LYS A 281 -40.12 8.12 28.47
N ILE A 282 -39.12 7.39 27.97
CA ILE A 282 -38.51 6.29 28.76
C ILE A 282 -37.59 6.82 29.86
N GLY A 283 -37.19 8.09 29.79
CA GLY A 283 -36.38 8.77 30.79
C GLY A 283 -34.87 8.65 30.53
N LYS A 284 -34.11 9.57 31.15
CA LYS A 284 -32.66 9.73 30.97
C LYS A 284 -31.89 8.42 31.11
N ASP A 285 -32.08 7.70 32.22
CA ASP A 285 -31.33 6.48 32.51
C ASP A 285 -31.65 5.36 31.51
N ALA A 286 -32.92 5.21 31.13
CA ALA A 286 -33.32 4.20 30.16
C ALA A 286 -32.85 4.53 28.73
N VAL A 287 -32.72 5.81 28.37
CA VAL A 287 -32.10 6.22 27.10
C VAL A 287 -30.61 5.88 27.08
N LYS A 288 -29.88 6.14 28.17
CA LYS A 288 -28.46 5.78 28.28
C LYS A 288 -28.26 4.29 28.07
N GLU A 289 -29.03 3.47 28.81
CA GLU A 289 -29.01 2.02 28.69
C GLU A 289 -29.41 1.52 27.30
N LEU A 290 -30.42 2.14 26.67
CA LEU A 290 -30.83 1.81 25.31
C LEU A 290 -29.69 2.01 24.32
N VAL A 291 -28.99 3.14 24.38
CA VAL A 291 -27.86 3.42 23.47
C VAL A 291 -26.73 2.41 23.68
N LEU A 292 -26.32 2.17 24.93
CA LEU A 292 -25.28 1.17 25.24
C LEU A 292 -25.65 -0.22 24.73
N GLN A 293 -26.90 -0.64 24.91
CA GLN A 293 -27.41 -1.93 24.43
C GLN A 293 -27.39 -2.00 22.89
N ILE A 294 -27.72 -0.92 22.18
CA ILE A 294 -27.66 -0.87 20.70
C ILE A 294 -26.22 -1.10 20.24
N PHE A 295 -25.24 -0.37 20.78
CA PHE A 295 -23.83 -0.54 20.40
C PHE A 295 -23.31 -1.94 20.74
N PHE A 296 -23.69 -2.47 21.91
CA PHE A 296 -23.33 -3.83 22.31
C PHE A 296 -23.89 -4.89 21.36
N GLU A 297 -25.19 -4.83 21.03
CA GLU A 297 -25.81 -5.79 20.12
C GLU A 297 -25.26 -5.69 18.68
N LEU A 298 -24.86 -4.50 18.24
CA LEU A 298 -24.20 -4.30 16.94
C LEU A 298 -22.78 -4.88 16.91
N ASP A 299 -21.99 -4.72 17.98
CA ASP A 299 -20.65 -5.33 18.10
C ASP A 299 -20.71 -6.87 18.07
N GLN A 300 -21.82 -7.45 18.55
CA GLN A 300 -22.07 -8.90 18.56
C GLN A 300 -22.79 -9.42 17.31
N ASP A 301 -23.13 -8.55 16.34
CA ASP A 301 -23.93 -8.89 15.15
C ASP A 301 -25.29 -9.55 15.48
N ASP A 302 -25.90 -9.18 16.62
CA ASP A 302 -27.20 -9.70 17.08
C ASP A 302 -28.23 -8.58 17.31
N TYR A 303 -28.05 -7.43 16.67
CA TYR A 303 -28.96 -6.30 16.78
C TYR A 303 -30.34 -6.61 16.21
N ARG A 304 -31.36 -6.68 17.09
CA ARG A 304 -32.74 -6.98 16.72
C ARG A 304 -33.69 -5.90 17.21
N LEU A 305 -34.30 -5.20 16.26
CA LEU A 305 -35.11 -4.02 16.55
C LEU A 305 -36.44 -4.35 17.27
N THR A 306 -37.07 -5.50 16.99
CA THR A 306 -38.34 -5.86 17.64
C THR A 306 -38.16 -6.20 19.14
N PRO A 307 -37.28 -7.13 19.54
CA PRO A 307 -37.08 -7.46 20.96
C PRO A 307 -36.59 -6.26 21.78
N LEU A 308 -35.72 -5.43 21.19
CA LEU A 308 -35.20 -4.25 21.85
C LEU A 308 -36.29 -3.19 22.07
N ALA A 309 -37.16 -2.95 21.09
CA ALA A 309 -38.29 -2.03 21.23
C ALA A 309 -39.25 -2.48 22.36
N GLU A 310 -39.55 -3.78 22.42
CA GLU A 310 -40.38 -4.38 23.46
C GLU A 310 -39.75 -4.22 24.86
N LYS A 311 -38.44 -4.46 24.99
CA LYS A 311 -37.69 -4.33 26.25
C LYS A 311 -37.80 -2.93 26.87
N TYR A 312 -37.75 -1.88 26.04
CA TYR A 312 -37.82 -0.49 26.50
C TYR A 312 -39.23 0.12 26.42
N GLY A 313 -40.25 -0.67 26.07
CA GLY A 313 -41.64 -0.21 26.01
C GLY A 313 -41.90 0.85 24.93
N ILE A 314 -41.10 0.85 23.86
CA ILE A 314 -41.23 1.79 22.74
C ILE A 314 -41.74 1.06 21.49
N SER A 315 -42.39 1.80 20.59
CA SER A 315 -42.83 1.20 19.32
C SER A 315 -41.62 0.89 18.43
N LYS A 316 -41.70 -0.20 17.67
CA LYS A 316 -40.71 -0.55 16.64
C LYS A 316 -40.43 0.61 15.68
N ALA A 317 -41.46 1.37 15.31
CA ALA A 317 -41.31 2.54 14.44
C ALA A 317 -40.52 3.68 15.11
N ALA A 318 -40.71 3.92 16.41
CA ALA A 318 -39.94 4.92 17.15
C ALA A 318 -38.46 4.50 17.23
N LEU A 319 -38.18 3.25 17.60
CA LEU A 319 -36.81 2.74 17.66
C LEU A 319 -36.13 2.74 16.28
N SER A 320 -36.87 2.43 15.21
CA SER A 320 -36.34 2.47 13.85
C SER A 320 -35.97 3.88 13.38
N ARG A 321 -36.67 4.93 13.84
CA ARG A 321 -36.29 6.32 13.51
C ARG A 321 -35.13 6.81 14.38
N PHE A 322 -35.02 6.29 15.60
CA PHE A 322 -33.93 6.62 16.51
C PHE A 322 -32.61 5.95 16.08
N ALA A 323 -32.61 4.63 15.92
CA ALA A 323 -31.40 3.83 15.70
C ALA A 323 -31.33 3.18 14.32
N GLY A 324 -32.44 3.00 13.60
CA GLY A 324 -32.46 2.35 12.29
C GLY A 324 -32.07 0.85 12.32
N SER A 325 -32.67 0.04 11.44
CA SER A 325 -32.28 -1.38 11.32
C SER A 325 -31.46 -1.68 10.06
N LYS A 326 -31.54 -0.83 9.02
CA LYS A 326 -31.07 -1.11 7.65
C LYS A 326 -30.87 0.17 6.82
N TRP A 327 -30.54 1.29 7.47
CA TRP A 327 -30.51 2.58 6.77
C TRP A 327 -29.27 2.71 5.86
N PHE A 328 -28.14 2.08 6.23
CA PHE A 328 -26.95 1.97 5.37
C PHE A 328 -27.17 1.12 4.12
N GLU A 329 -27.88 -0.01 4.22
CA GLU A 329 -28.23 -0.85 3.04
C GLU A 329 -29.06 -0.07 2.00
N LYS A 330 -29.84 0.91 2.46
CA LYS A 330 -30.61 1.80 1.58
C LYS A 330 -29.77 2.94 1.01
N ALA A 331 -28.62 3.27 1.59
CA ALA A 331 -27.73 4.29 1.09
C ALA A 331 -26.81 3.77 -0.03
N ASP A 332 -26.45 2.48 0.01
CA ASP A 332 -25.54 1.83 -0.97
C ASP A 332 -26.21 1.39 -2.29
N THR A 333 -27.54 1.35 -2.36
CA THR A 333 -28.23 1.10 -3.63
C THR A 333 -28.11 2.34 -4.51
N ASN A 334 -27.21 2.29 -5.50
CA ASN A 334 -26.87 3.28 -6.55
C ASN A 334 -28.06 3.77 -7.43
N ASP A 335 -29.24 3.99 -6.86
CA ASP A 335 -30.30 4.72 -7.54
C ASP A 335 -30.08 6.22 -7.27
N GLU A 336 -29.79 6.97 -8.33
CA GLU A 336 -29.68 8.45 -8.33
C GLU A 336 -30.96 9.17 -7.81
N ALA A 337 -32.01 8.42 -7.48
CA ALA A 337 -33.25 8.91 -6.87
C ALA A 337 -33.20 8.97 -5.32
N ASN A 338 -32.11 8.56 -4.68
CA ASN A 338 -32.08 8.33 -3.24
C ASN A 338 -31.59 9.51 -2.38
N ASP A 339 -31.83 10.74 -2.83
CA ASP A 339 -31.52 11.98 -2.09
C ASP A 339 -32.31 12.15 -0.78
N LYS A 340 -33.15 11.18 -0.40
CA LYS A 340 -34.05 11.24 0.76
C LYS A 340 -33.83 10.14 1.81
N VAL A 341 -32.64 9.55 1.90
CA VAL A 341 -32.36 8.63 3.01
C VAL A 341 -32.33 9.43 4.33
N GLU A 342 -33.37 9.28 5.16
CA GLU A 342 -33.42 9.88 6.49
C GLU A 342 -32.45 9.16 7.43
N ILE A 343 -31.35 9.83 7.77
CA ILE A 343 -30.35 9.35 8.72
C ILE A 343 -31.00 9.31 10.12
N PRO A 344 -30.99 8.16 10.83
CA PRO A 344 -31.55 8.06 12.17
C PRO A 344 -30.83 8.95 13.19
N ASP A 345 -31.57 9.40 14.21
CA ASP A 345 -31.13 10.42 15.17
C ASP A 345 -29.89 10.02 16.00
N LEU A 346 -29.70 8.72 16.23
CA LEU A 346 -28.54 8.17 16.92
C LEU A 346 -27.27 8.38 16.08
N TRP A 347 -27.31 8.05 14.79
CA TRP A 347 -26.12 8.09 13.92
C TRP A 347 -25.67 9.49 13.59
N LYS A 348 -26.61 10.45 13.50
CA LYS A 348 -26.25 11.86 13.35
C LYS A 348 -25.37 12.34 14.50
N ASN A 349 -25.75 11.97 15.72
CA ASN A 349 -25.03 12.36 16.92
C ASN A 349 -23.73 11.57 17.09
N THR A 350 -23.72 10.28 16.76
CA THR A 350 -22.47 9.51 16.68
C THR A 350 -21.49 10.18 15.71
N ALA A 351 -21.95 10.66 14.55
CA ALA A 351 -21.09 11.39 13.61
C ALA A 351 -20.57 12.72 14.19
N GLN A 352 -21.41 13.49 14.88
CA GLN A 352 -20.99 14.73 15.55
C GLN A 352 -19.95 14.45 16.65
N VAL A 353 -20.16 13.44 17.49
CA VAL A 353 -19.20 13.00 18.52
C VAL A 353 -17.87 12.58 17.91
N LEU A 354 -17.90 11.79 16.84
CA LEU A 354 -16.71 11.36 16.11
C LEU A 354 -15.94 12.53 15.49
N ALA A 355 -16.64 13.57 15.05
CA ALA A 355 -16.03 14.77 14.46
C ALA A 355 -15.47 15.75 15.51
N ALA A 356 -16.09 15.80 16.69
CA ALA A 356 -15.73 16.73 17.76
C ALA A 356 -14.48 16.33 18.54
N ASP A 357 -14.20 15.03 18.69
CA ASP A 357 -13.04 14.52 19.41
C ASP A 357 -11.89 14.17 18.44
N PRO A 358 -10.71 14.83 18.53
CA PRO A 358 -9.57 14.55 17.67
C PRO A 358 -9.08 13.09 17.71
N MET A 359 -9.19 12.41 18.86
CA MET A 359 -8.80 11.00 19.02
C MET A 359 -9.76 10.07 18.28
N PHE A 360 -11.06 10.37 18.34
CA PHE A 360 -12.06 9.65 17.56
C PHE A 360 -11.91 9.91 16.06
N LEU A 361 -11.64 11.15 15.67
CA LEU A 361 -11.41 11.50 14.27
C LEU A 361 -10.16 10.82 13.70
N GLU A 362 -9.07 10.75 14.46
CA GLU A 362 -7.86 10.00 14.08
C GLU A 362 -8.16 8.50 13.91
N THR A 363 -9.02 7.95 14.76
CA THR A 363 -9.47 6.54 14.65
C THR A 363 -10.37 6.33 13.44
N VAL A 364 -11.28 7.24 13.13
CA VAL A 364 -12.11 7.19 11.91
C VAL A 364 -11.26 7.32 10.65
N ALA A 365 -10.25 8.20 10.67
CA ALA A 365 -9.29 8.37 9.57
C ALA A 365 -8.44 7.12 9.33
N SER A 366 -8.00 6.46 10.40
CA SER A 366 -7.22 5.23 10.31
C SER A 366 -8.06 3.99 9.93
N THR A 367 -9.37 4.01 10.18
CA THR A 367 -10.31 2.93 9.83
C THR A 367 -10.95 3.08 8.45
N GLY A 368 -10.66 4.17 7.72
CA GLY A 368 -11.16 4.39 6.36
C GLY A 368 -12.63 4.82 6.28
N PHE A 369 -13.26 5.12 7.41
CA PHE A 369 -14.65 5.57 7.47
C PHE A 369 -14.81 7.09 7.33
N SER A 370 -13.73 7.85 7.11
CA SER A 370 -13.80 9.32 6.93
C SER A 370 -14.78 9.74 5.84
N GLY A 371 -14.81 9.05 4.70
CA GLY A 371 -15.76 9.38 3.62
C GLY A 371 -17.21 9.18 4.04
N CYS A 372 -17.51 8.12 4.80
CA CYS A 372 -18.85 7.89 5.36
C CYS A 372 -19.20 8.96 6.41
N LEU A 373 -18.23 9.35 7.24
CA LEU A 373 -18.42 10.40 8.25
C LEU A 373 -18.72 11.76 7.59
N GLU A 374 -17.91 12.18 6.62
CA GLU A 374 -18.13 13.40 5.83
C GLU A 374 -19.48 13.38 5.09
N TRP A 375 -19.86 12.23 4.55
CA TRP A 375 -21.16 12.04 3.90
C TRP A 375 -22.34 12.19 4.88
N VAL A 376 -22.22 11.69 6.11
CA VAL A 376 -23.25 11.87 7.14
C VAL A 376 -23.30 13.32 7.60
N LEU A 377 -22.15 13.96 7.85
CA LEU A 377 -22.06 15.34 8.34
C LEU A 377 -22.62 16.35 7.33
N SER A 378 -22.28 16.23 6.04
CA SER A 378 -22.82 17.11 5.00
C SER A 378 -24.36 17.09 4.94
N ARG A 379 -24.98 15.92 5.13
CA ARG A 379 -26.45 15.77 5.16
C ARG A 379 -27.11 16.22 6.47
N ILE A 380 -26.33 16.45 7.52
CA ILE A 380 -26.83 17.10 8.74
C ILE A 380 -26.84 18.60 8.51
N GLU A 381 -25.77 19.17 7.97
CA GLU A 381 -25.60 20.60 7.70
C GLU A 381 -26.61 21.13 6.65
N ASP A 382 -26.85 20.37 5.58
CA ASP A 382 -27.81 20.75 4.52
C ASP A 382 -29.26 20.94 5.03
N LYS A 383 -29.62 20.33 6.17
CA LYS A 383 -30.98 20.42 6.74
C LYS A 383 -31.16 21.56 7.73
N GLU A 384 -30.09 22.10 8.28
CA GLU A 384 -30.16 23.25 9.20
C GLU A 384 -30.27 24.58 8.42
N GLY A 385 -29.92 24.59 7.12
CA GLY A 385 -30.04 25.77 6.24
C GLY A 385 -31.40 25.96 5.56
N GLU A 386 -32.28 24.94 5.55
CA GLU A 386 -33.60 24.98 4.89
C GLU A 386 -34.79 25.25 5.85
N SER A 387 -34.55 25.46 7.15
CA SER A 387 -35.63 25.59 8.15
C SER A 387 -35.99 27.02 8.58
N ASP A 388 -35.51 28.05 7.88
CA ASP A 388 -35.78 29.48 8.17
C ASP A 388 -36.48 30.23 6.99
N GLU A 389 -37.45 29.58 6.32
CA GLU A 389 -38.44 30.26 5.45
C GLU A 389 -39.90 29.94 5.82
#